data_AF-A0A7K1A739-F1
#
_entry.id   AF-A0A7K1A739-F1
#
_cell.length_a   1.000
_cell.length_b   1.000
_cell.length_c   1.000
_cell.angle_alpha   90.00
_cell.angle_beta   90.00
_cell.angle_gamma   90.00
#
_symmetry.space_group_name_H-M   'P 1'
#
loop_
_entity.id
_entity.type
_entity.pdbx_description
1 polymer ?
#
loop_
_entity_poly.entity_id
_entity_poly.type
_entity_poly.pdbx_seq_one_letter_code
_entity_poly.pdbx_strand_id
1 'polypeptide(L)' 'NAGIVETDEMDHVRCLEVQVPYLGPVEGHYTDWTPLTRRLGLFVDDIDESDPWQFRNILVR' A
#
# COMPACT_ATOMS: atom_id res chain seq x y z
N ASN A 1 31.19 -3.82 10.36
CA ASN A 1 30.27 -4.87 9.87
C ASN A 1 28.88 -4.62 10.44
N ALA A 2 27.84 -4.73 9.62
CA ALA A 2 26.46 -4.33 9.97
C ALA A 2 25.70 -5.32 10.88
N GLY A 3 26.17 -6.55 11.07
CA GLY A 3 25.48 -7.55 11.89
C GLY A 3 24.42 -8.33 11.12
N ILE A 4 23.45 -8.90 11.84
CA ILE A 4 22.23 -9.47 11.24
C ILE A 4 21.34 -8.30 10.86
N VAL A 5 20.85 -8.29 9.62
CA VAL A 5 20.01 -7.22 9.10
C VAL A 5 18.76 -7.76 8.42
N GLU A 6 17.67 -7.00 8.46
CA GLU A 6 16.42 -7.18 7.72
C GLU A 6 16.37 -6.28 6.47
N THR A 7 15.38 -6.48 5.60
CA THR A 7 15.26 -5.73 4.34
C THR A 7 15.10 -4.23 4.53
N ASP A 8 14.44 -3.81 5.62
CA ASP A 8 14.19 -2.40 5.94
C ASP A 8 15.44 -1.66 6.42
N GLU A 9 16.48 -2.41 6.80
CA GLU A 9 17.76 -1.87 7.28
C GLU A 9 18.81 -1.77 6.17
N MET A 10 18.49 -2.26 4.96
CA MET A 10 19.37 -2.21 3.81
C MET A 10 19.21 -0.89 3.03
N ASP A 11 20.28 -0.48 2.33
CA ASP A 11 20.19 0.62 1.37
C ASP A 11 19.32 0.18 0.17
N HIS A 12 18.07 0.62 0.17
CA HIS A 12 17.10 0.29 -0.88
C HIS A 12 17.55 0.78 -2.27
N VAL A 13 18.28 1.89 -2.37
CA VAL A 13 18.76 2.41 -3.66
C VAL A 13 19.77 1.44 -4.25
N ARG A 14 20.73 0.99 -3.43
CA ARG A 14 21.72 0.00 -3.86
C ARG A 14 21.08 -1.35 -4.19
N CYS A 15 20.10 -1.78 -3.41
CA CYS A 15 19.38 -3.03 -3.66
C CYS A 15 18.62 -2.98 -4.99
N LEU A 16 17.88 -1.89 -5.23
CA LEU A 16 17.11 -1.71 -6.46
C LEU A 16 18.01 -1.54 -7.68
N GLU A 17 19.16 -0.88 -7.57
CA GLU A 17 20.14 -0.79 -8.68
C GLU A 17 20.50 -2.18 -9.25
N VAL A 18 20.63 -3.18 -8.37
CA VAL A 18 20.93 -4.57 -8.77
C VAL A 18 19.68 -5.31 -9.29
N GLN A 19 18.51 -5.04 -8.71
CA GLN A 19 17.27 -5.79 -9.01
C GLN A 19 16.54 -5.27 -10.26
N VAL A 20 16.52 -3.96 -10.50
CA VAL A 20 15.72 -3.30 -11.55
C VAL A 20 15.86 -3.93 -12.95
N PRO A 21 17.05 -4.39 -13.41
CA PRO A 21 17.17 -5.07 -14.71
C PRO A 21 16.28 -6.31 -14.87
N TYR A 22 15.80 -6.89 -13.76
CA TYR A 22 14.99 -8.11 -13.72
C TYR A 22 13.50 -7.87 -13.41
N LEU A 23 13.09 -6.62 -13.15
CA LEU A 23 11.73 -6.31 -12.71
C LEU A 23 10.80 -5.85 -13.84
N GLY A 24 11.33 -5.61 -15.05
CA GLY A 24 10.59 -4.96 -16.12
C GLY A 24 10.32 -3.48 -15.79
N PRO A 25 9.25 -2.88 -16.34
CA PRO A 25 8.85 -1.51 -15.98
C PRO A 25 8.47 -1.42 -14.50
N VAL A 26 9.14 -0.52 -13.77
CA VAL A 26 8.83 -0.20 -12.37
C VAL A 26 8.24 1.22 -12.35
N GLU A 27 6.93 1.32 -12.09
CA GLU A 27 6.17 2.55 -12.26
C GLU A 27 5.42 2.95 -10.98
N GLY A 28 5.27 4.26 -10.79
CA GLY A 28 4.44 4.83 -9.72
C GLY A 28 3.19 5.48 -10.31
N HIS A 29 2.02 5.12 -9.80
CA HIS A 29 0.74 5.68 -10.23
C HIS A 29 -0.04 6.21 -9.01
N TYR A 30 -0.44 7.48 -9.08
CA TYR A 30 -1.38 8.06 -8.13
C TYR A 30 -2.83 7.71 -8.51
N THR A 31 -3.70 7.61 -7.52
CA THR A 31 -5.14 7.37 -7.71
C THR A 31 -5.94 8.11 -6.64
N ASP A 32 -7.14 8.55 -7.01
CA ASP A 32 -8.13 9.11 -6.09
C ASP A 32 -8.95 8.00 -5.38
N TRP A 33 -8.69 6.72 -5.70
CA TRP A 33 -9.42 5.61 -5.08
C TRP A 33 -9.18 5.55 -3.57
N THR A 34 -10.27 5.28 -2.85
CA THR A 34 -10.28 4.98 -1.42
C THR A 34 -11.17 3.76 -1.15
N PRO A 35 -11.06 3.10 0.01
CA PRO A 35 -11.98 2.01 0.41
C PRO A 35 -13.47 2.40 0.49
N LEU A 36 -13.78 3.71 0.47
CA LEU A 36 -15.15 4.24 0.43
C LEU A 36 -15.67 4.45 -1.02
N THR A 37 -14.79 4.36 -2.02
CA THR A 37 -15.16 4.55 -3.43
C THR A 37 -16.15 3.48 -3.90
N ARG A 38 -17.27 3.90 -4.50
CA ARG A 38 -18.33 3.02 -5.05
C ARG A 38 -19.03 2.11 -4.02
N ARG A 39 -19.04 2.47 -2.73
CA ARG A 39 -19.97 1.84 -1.79
C ARG A 39 -21.41 2.25 -2.14
N LEU A 40 -22.28 1.28 -2.42
CA LEU A 40 -23.64 1.51 -2.92
C LEU A 40 -24.64 1.87 -1.80
N GLY A 41 -24.31 1.63 -0.53
CA GLY A 41 -25.18 1.93 0.60
C GLY A 41 -26.49 1.13 0.64
N LEU A 42 -26.55 -0.03 -0.01
CA LEU A 42 -27.76 -0.88 -0.04
C LEU A 42 -28.04 -1.56 1.31
N PHE A 43 -27.02 -1.65 2.17
CA PHE A 43 -27.10 -2.20 3.52
C PHE A 43 -26.40 -1.24 4.49
N VAL A 44 -26.75 -1.33 5.79
CA VAL A 44 -26.05 -0.56 6.83
C VAL A 44 -24.62 -1.06 6.94
N ASP A 45 -23.69 -0.13 6.91
CA ASP A 45 -22.24 -0.38 6.85
C ASP A 45 -21.57 0.33 8.04
N ASP A 46 -20.72 -0.38 8.79
CA ASP A 46 -19.92 0.22 9.87
C ASP A 46 -18.66 0.85 9.25
N ILE A 47 -18.77 2.11 8.84
CA ILE A 47 -17.69 2.87 8.19
C ILE A 47 -17.32 4.13 8.96
N ASP A 48 -16.11 4.61 8.72
CA ASP A 48 -15.60 5.90 9.17
C ASP A 48 -15.46 6.86 7.98
N GLU A 49 -16.36 7.83 7.86
CA GLU A 49 -16.34 8.83 6.78
C GLU A 49 -15.31 9.95 7.03
N SER A 50 -14.81 10.10 8.26
CA SER A 50 -13.85 11.16 8.61
C SER A 50 -12.43 10.85 8.12
N ASP A 51 -12.11 9.57 7.98
CA ASP A 51 -10.86 9.07 7.44
C ASP A 51 -11.12 7.83 6.56
N PRO A 52 -11.09 7.99 5.21
CA PRO A 52 -11.33 6.90 4.27
C PRO A 52 -10.41 5.69 4.43
N TRP A 53 -9.21 5.87 5.01
CA TRP A 53 -8.18 4.82 5.11
C TRP A 53 -8.17 4.07 6.43
N GLN A 54 -9.13 4.35 7.32
CA GLN A 54 -9.29 3.55 8.54
C GLN A 54 -9.46 2.07 8.20
N PHE A 55 -8.79 1.21 8.97
CA PHE A 55 -8.84 -0.24 8.75
C PHE A 55 -10.27 -0.79 8.77
N ARG A 56 -11.16 -0.14 9.52
CA ARG A 56 -12.61 -0.38 9.53
C ARG A 56 -13.23 -0.34 8.12
N ASN A 57 -12.77 0.56 7.25
CA ASN A 57 -13.26 0.71 5.89
C ASN A 57 -12.65 -0.30 4.91
N ILE A 58 -11.52 -0.94 5.27
CA ILE A 58 -10.79 -1.91 4.43
C ILE A 58 -11.27 -3.34 4.70
N LEU A 59 -11.48 -3.67 5.98
CA LEU A 59 -11.88 -5.01 6.38
C LEU A 59 -13.30 -5.31 5.89
N VAL A 60 -13.41 -6.30 5.00
CA VAL A 60 -14.71 -6.84 4.58
C VAL A 60 -15.26 -7.71 5.72
N ARG A 61 -16.46 -7.39 6.20
CA ARG A 61 -17.18 -8.11 7.27
C ARG A 61 -18.44 -8.77 6.74
#